data_AF-M0CFJ6-F1
#
_entry.id   AF-M0CFJ6-F1
#
_cell.length_a   1.000
_cell.length_b   1.000
_cell.length_c   1.000
_cell.angle_alpha   90.00
_cell.angle_beta   90.00
_cell.angle_gamma   90.00
#
_symmetry.space_group_name_H-M   'P 1'
#
loop_
_entity.id
_entity.type
_entity.pdbx_description
1 polymer ?
#
loop_
_entity_poly.entity_id
_entity_poly.type
_entity_poly.pdbx_seq_one_letter_code
_entity_poly.pdbx_strand_id
1 'polypeptide(L)'
;MKLAILGAGDVGRSVADLAGEYGHDVVALADSSHAAVDPDGIAVESVLERKVGGEAVGTADPEDVFDTDYDVLVEATPTTLGDAEPGFSHVQRALEADRHAVLANKGPVAERYEELRALEAESAGSIRFEATVGGAIPILSTIEDSTPEAVTAVRGVLNGTANFILTRMAAEGLDYEHVLAEAQDLGVAEADPTFDVDGTDAALKFVILANVLSDGGFALEDATVEGIQNIPGSALDLAAEDGRTIRLIGEATRDGVRVGPRLVPENSALAVTGTRNIVQIETRHAGSLHTSGRGAGGPETATAVLSDVGRLPPL
;
A
#
# COMPACT_ATOMS: atom_id res chain seq x y z
N MET A 1 -11.14 -18.61 7.74
CA MET A 1 -10.72 -18.84 6.33
C MET A 1 -9.31 -19.37 6.35
N LYS A 2 -8.99 -20.28 5.44
CA LYS A 2 -7.65 -20.81 5.18
C LYS A 2 -6.89 -19.86 4.25
N LEU A 3 -5.72 -19.39 4.68
CA LEU A 3 -4.90 -18.43 3.95
C LEU A 3 -3.70 -19.12 3.32
N ALA A 4 -3.49 -18.85 2.04
CA ALA A 4 -2.25 -19.11 1.31
C ALA A 4 -1.51 -17.78 1.10
N ILE A 5 -0.28 -17.65 1.59
CA ILE A 5 0.46 -16.38 1.57
C ILE A 5 1.66 -16.52 0.62
N LEU A 6 1.71 -15.68 -0.41
CA LEU A 6 2.87 -15.55 -1.30
C LEU A 6 3.66 -14.29 -0.93
N GLY A 7 4.95 -14.48 -0.64
CA GLY A 7 5.84 -13.45 -0.15
C GLY A 7 6.07 -13.59 1.36
N ALA A 8 7.29 -13.93 1.76
CA ALA A 8 7.70 -14.02 3.17
C ALA A 8 8.65 -12.88 3.60
N GLY A 9 8.42 -11.68 3.04
CA GLY A 9 9.02 -10.44 3.52
C GLY A 9 8.35 -9.91 4.78
N ASP A 10 8.56 -8.65 5.13
CA ASP A 10 8.01 -8.06 6.37
C ASP A 10 6.49 -8.12 6.43
N VAL A 11 5.80 -7.84 5.32
CA VAL A 11 4.34 -7.88 5.25
C VAL A 11 3.81 -9.30 5.39
N GLY A 12 4.22 -10.24 4.53
CA GLY A 12 3.68 -11.60 4.56
C GLY A 12 4.01 -12.36 5.85
N ARG A 13 5.19 -12.12 6.45
CA ARG A 13 5.49 -12.64 7.80
C ARG A 13 4.55 -12.08 8.86
N SER A 14 4.27 -10.78 8.81
CA SER A 14 3.34 -10.13 9.74
C SER A 14 1.91 -10.61 9.56
N VAL A 15 1.47 -10.86 8.31
CA VAL A 15 0.17 -11.47 8.03
C VAL A 15 0.09 -12.86 8.63
N ALA A 16 1.12 -13.70 8.41
CA ALA A 16 1.15 -15.05 8.94
C ALA A 16 1.09 -15.06 10.48
N ASP A 17 1.90 -14.22 11.13
CA ASP A 17 1.97 -14.08 12.59
C ASP A 17 0.63 -13.63 13.20
N LEU A 18 -0.03 -12.65 12.58
CA LEU A 18 -1.27 -12.07 13.09
C LEU A 18 -2.54 -12.83 12.66
N ALA A 19 -2.49 -13.70 11.66
CA ALA A 19 -3.66 -14.38 11.09
C ALA A 19 -4.53 -15.08 12.15
N GLY A 20 -3.89 -15.76 13.11
CA GLY A 20 -4.60 -16.46 14.18
C GLY A 20 -5.40 -15.53 15.11
N GLU A 21 -4.93 -14.31 15.34
CA GLU A 21 -5.65 -13.30 16.14
C GLU A 21 -6.93 -12.82 15.44
N TYR A 22 -6.95 -12.88 14.11
CA TYR A 22 -8.11 -12.53 13.28
C TYR A 22 -9.01 -13.73 12.98
N GLY A 23 -8.69 -14.93 13.51
CA GLY A 23 -9.49 -16.14 13.32
C GLY A 23 -9.29 -16.81 11.97
N HIS A 24 -8.09 -16.68 11.40
CA HIS A 24 -7.71 -17.33 10.15
C HIS A 24 -6.59 -18.35 10.37
N ASP A 25 -6.61 -19.43 9.58
CA ASP A 25 -5.59 -20.46 9.59
C ASP A 25 -4.65 -20.24 8.42
N VAL A 26 -3.34 -20.30 8.64
CA VAL A 26 -2.36 -20.26 7.54
C VAL A 26 -2.09 -21.69 7.10
N VAL A 27 -2.40 -22.00 5.84
CA VAL A 27 -2.17 -23.34 5.25
C VAL A 27 -0.98 -23.37 4.30
N ALA A 28 -0.53 -22.19 3.86
CA ALA A 28 0.69 -22.06 3.10
C ALA A 28 1.38 -20.70 3.30
N LEU A 29 2.71 -20.72 3.30
CA LEU A 29 3.56 -19.52 3.23
C LEU A 29 4.74 -19.81 2.32
N ALA A 30 4.91 -19.00 1.27
CA ALA A 30 6.02 -19.12 0.33
C ALA A 30 6.88 -17.86 0.26
N ASP A 31 8.18 -18.06 0.07
CA ASP A 31 9.08 -17.04 -0.43
C ASP A 31 9.38 -17.25 -1.92
N SER A 32 10.39 -16.55 -2.45
CA SER A 32 10.77 -16.64 -3.86
C SER A 32 11.34 -18.00 -4.28
N SER A 33 11.55 -18.95 -3.36
CA SER A 33 12.29 -20.17 -3.64
C SER A 33 11.71 -21.42 -2.99
N HIS A 34 11.02 -21.31 -1.86
CA HIS A 34 10.42 -22.44 -1.16
C HIS A 34 9.08 -22.07 -0.53
N ALA A 35 8.30 -23.10 -0.22
CA ALA A 35 7.06 -22.99 0.53
C ALA A 35 7.02 -23.94 1.73
N ALA A 36 6.27 -23.53 2.76
CA ALA A 36 5.68 -24.43 3.72
C ALA A 36 4.20 -24.59 3.37
N VAL A 37 3.74 -25.82 3.18
CA VAL A 37 2.35 -26.12 2.81
C VAL A 37 1.84 -27.26 3.69
N ASP A 38 0.70 -27.04 4.34
CA ASP A 38 -0.04 -28.03 5.10
C ASP A 38 -1.55 -27.69 5.02
N PRO A 39 -2.38 -28.51 4.36
CA PRO A 39 -3.81 -28.22 4.20
C PRO A 39 -4.60 -28.21 5.53
N ASP A 40 -4.03 -28.79 6.59
CA ASP A 40 -4.57 -28.77 7.95
C ASP A 40 -4.00 -27.62 8.81
N GLY A 41 -3.06 -26.84 8.26
CA GLY A 41 -2.46 -25.65 8.88
C GLY A 41 -0.97 -25.83 9.19
N ILE A 42 -0.16 -24.83 8.83
CA ILE A 42 1.29 -24.84 9.09
C ILE A 42 1.61 -24.38 10.53
N ALA A 43 2.74 -24.83 11.07
CA ALA A 43 3.30 -24.31 12.30
C ALA A 43 3.96 -22.94 12.07
N VAL A 44 3.15 -21.88 12.01
CA VAL A 44 3.57 -20.50 11.66
C VAL A 44 4.80 -20.05 12.44
N GLU A 45 4.81 -20.15 13.77
CA GLU A 45 5.92 -19.72 14.62
C GLU A 45 7.25 -20.35 14.17
N SER A 46 7.27 -21.68 13.99
CA SER A 46 8.47 -22.40 13.53
C SER A 46 8.90 -22.02 12.11
N VAL A 47 7.95 -21.75 11.21
CA VAL A 47 8.24 -21.30 9.83
C VAL A 47 8.86 -19.90 9.84
N LEU A 48 8.34 -18.99 10.67
CA LEU A 48 8.86 -17.63 10.80
C LEU A 48 10.24 -17.61 11.47
N GLU A 49 10.46 -18.42 12.51
CA GLU A 49 11.77 -18.57 13.17
C GLU A 49 12.85 -19.01 12.18
N ARG A 50 12.55 -20.02 11.33
CA ARG A 50 13.45 -20.46 10.25
C ARG A 50 13.78 -19.31 9.31
N LYS A 51 12.77 -18.58 8.83
CA LYS A 51 12.95 -17.49 7.88
C LYS A 51 13.79 -16.35 8.46
N VAL A 52 13.56 -15.98 9.72
CA VAL A 52 14.36 -14.97 10.43
C VAL A 52 15.79 -15.47 10.65
N GLY A 53 15.97 -16.76 10.90
CA GLY A 53 17.28 -17.43 10.98
C GLY A 53 18.05 -17.55 9.66
N GLY A 54 17.46 -17.14 8.54
CA GLY A 54 18.06 -17.22 7.20
C GLY A 54 17.87 -18.57 6.51
N GLU A 55 17.00 -19.43 7.05
CA GLU A 55 16.62 -20.71 6.44
C GLU A 55 15.40 -20.53 5.51
N ALA A 56 15.14 -21.54 4.68
CA ALA A 56 13.93 -21.60 3.86
C ALA A 56 12.68 -21.74 4.75
N VAL A 57 11.57 -21.15 4.32
CA VAL A 57 10.27 -21.28 5.01
C VAL A 57 9.81 -22.74 5.11
N GLY A 58 10.17 -23.56 4.13
CA GLY A 58 9.88 -25.00 4.09
C GLY A 58 10.66 -25.70 2.98
N THR A 59 10.15 -26.83 2.53
CA THR A 59 10.80 -27.69 1.51
C THR A 59 9.97 -27.89 0.25
N ALA A 60 8.74 -27.37 0.22
CA ALA A 60 7.85 -27.45 -0.94
C ALA A 60 8.24 -26.41 -2.00
N ASP A 61 7.78 -26.60 -3.23
CA ASP A 61 7.92 -25.61 -4.29
C ASP A 61 6.90 -24.47 -4.06
N PRO A 62 7.22 -23.19 -4.31
CA PRO A 62 6.25 -22.10 -4.27
C PRO A 62 4.98 -22.36 -5.09
N GLU A 63 5.08 -23.13 -6.18
CA GLU A 63 3.93 -23.51 -7.01
C GLU A 63 2.93 -24.42 -6.28
N ASP A 64 3.39 -25.22 -5.31
CA ASP A 64 2.54 -26.14 -4.53
C ASP A 64 1.49 -25.39 -3.70
N VAL A 65 1.66 -24.06 -3.50
CA VAL A 65 0.68 -23.18 -2.85
C VAL A 65 -0.64 -23.16 -3.63
N PHE A 66 -0.61 -23.22 -4.95
CA PHE A 66 -1.84 -23.16 -5.75
C PHE A 66 -2.63 -24.47 -5.74
N ASP A 67 -1.97 -25.58 -5.44
CA ASP A 67 -2.58 -26.92 -5.39
C ASP A 67 -3.13 -27.29 -4.00
N THR A 68 -2.86 -26.47 -2.97
CA THR A 68 -3.41 -26.68 -1.63
C THR A 68 -4.85 -26.20 -1.51
N ASP A 69 -5.56 -26.70 -0.51
CA ASP A 69 -6.92 -26.24 -0.20
C ASP A 69 -6.87 -24.96 0.64
N TYR A 70 -7.11 -23.81 0.01
CA TYR A 70 -7.18 -22.49 0.65
C TYR A 70 -8.41 -21.71 0.17
N ASP A 71 -8.89 -20.78 1.00
CA ASP A 71 -10.03 -19.89 0.66
C ASP A 71 -9.54 -18.59 0.02
N VAL A 72 -8.40 -18.07 0.50
CA VAL A 72 -7.88 -16.75 0.13
C VAL A 72 -6.39 -16.83 -0.15
N LEU A 73 -5.99 -16.32 -1.32
CA LEU A 73 -4.61 -15.99 -1.63
C LEU A 73 -4.28 -14.59 -1.09
N VAL A 74 -3.26 -14.48 -0.24
CA VAL A 74 -2.65 -13.21 0.14
C VAL A 74 -1.41 -12.99 -0.72
N GLU A 75 -1.45 -11.97 -1.57
CA GLU A 75 -0.36 -11.57 -2.46
C GLU A 75 0.45 -10.45 -1.80
N ALA A 76 1.57 -10.83 -1.17
CA ALA A 76 2.46 -9.95 -0.41
C ALA A 76 3.91 -9.99 -0.95
N THR A 77 4.09 -10.32 -2.23
CA THR A 77 5.39 -10.21 -2.90
C THR A 77 5.78 -8.74 -3.11
N PRO A 78 7.08 -8.45 -3.33
CA PRO A 78 7.53 -7.09 -3.61
C PRO A 78 6.81 -6.46 -4.80
N THR A 79 6.65 -5.14 -4.77
CA THR A 79 6.04 -4.42 -5.89
C THR A 79 6.96 -4.42 -7.10
N THR A 80 6.46 -4.97 -8.21
CA THR A 80 7.11 -4.93 -9.53
C THR A 80 6.29 -4.03 -10.45
N LEU A 81 6.96 -3.17 -11.20
CA LEU A 81 6.37 -2.25 -12.18
C LEU A 81 6.82 -2.63 -13.59
N GLY A 82 5.98 -2.34 -14.59
CA GLY A 82 6.17 -2.65 -16.00
C GLY A 82 5.29 -3.80 -16.49
N ASP A 83 5.37 -4.97 -15.85
CA ASP A 83 4.54 -6.15 -16.16
C ASP A 83 3.69 -6.67 -14.99
N ALA A 84 3.89 -6.09 -13.80
CA ALA A 84 3.30 -6.51 -12.53
C ALA A 84 3.53 -7.99 -12.14
N GLU A 85 4.54 -8.65 -12.71
CA GLU A 85 4.84 -10.05 -12.41
C GLU A 85 5.80 -10.20 -11.20
N PRO A 86 5.68 -11.28 -10.40
CA PRO A 86 4.72 -12.38 -10.55
C PRO A 86 3.35 -12.09 -9.88
N GLY A 87 3.18 -10.93 -9.24
CA GLY A 87 1.99 -10.63 -8.43
C GLY A 87 0.68 -10.74 -9.23
N PHE A 88 0.68 -10.32 -10.50
CA PHE A 88 -0.50 -10.44 -11.36
C PHE A 88 -0.84 -11.90 -11.66
N SER A 89 0.11 -12.71 -12.12
CA SER A 89 -0.13 -14.12 -12.44
C SER A 89 -0.54 -14.93 -11.20
N HIS A 90 -0.05 -14.59 -10.01
CA HIS A 90 -0.51 -15.19 -8.77
C HIS A 90 -2.01 -14.98 -8.55
N VAL A 91 -2.49 -13.75 -8.68
CA VAL A 91 -3.90 -13.40 -8.48
C VAL A 91 -4.78 -13.99 -9.57
N GLN A 92 -4.32 -13.97 -10.82
CA GLN A 92 -5.00 -14.63 -11.93
C GLN A 92 -5.27 -16.10 -11.61
N ARG A 93 -4.26 -16.84 -11.15
CA ARG A 93 -4.38 -18.27 -10.84
C ARG A 93 -5.36 -18.56 -9.70
N ALA A 94 -5.39 -17.70 -8.67
CA ALA A 94 -6.34 -17.83 -7.58
C ALA A 94 -7.79 -17.63 -8.07
N LEU A 95 -8.03 -16.61 -8.89
CA LEU A 95 -9.36 -16.31 -9.43
C LEU A 95 -9.83 -17.37 -10.43
N GLU A 96 -8.95 -17.88 -11.28
CA GLU A 96 -9.25 -19.02 -12.18
C GLU A 96 -9.62 -20.30 -11.41
N ALA A 97 -9.20 -20.42 -10.15
CA ALA A 97 -9.55 -21.49 -9.24
C ALA A 97 -10.72 -21.14 -8.29
N ASP A 98 -11.46 -20.05 -8.57
CA ASP A 98 -12.59 -19.58 -7.77
C ASP A 98 -12.22 -19.26 -6.31
N ARG A 99 -10.98 -18.82 -6.06
CA ARG A 99 -10.49 -18.41 -4.73
C ARG A 99 -10.44 -16.89 -4.63
N HIS A 100 -10.60 -16.36 -3.42
CA HIS A 100 -10.41 -14.92 -3.21
C HIS A 100 -8.93 -14.53 -3.29
N ALA A 101 -8.67 -13.25 -3.57
CA ALA A 101 -7.33 -12.68 -3.54
C ALA A 101 -7.31 -11.37 -2.73
N VAL A 102 -6.32 -11.22 -1.85
CA VAL A 102 -6.07 -9.98 -1.10
C VAL A 102 -4.64 -9.52 -1.37
N LEU A 103 -4.47 -8.33 -1.93
CA LEU A 103 -3.17 -7.82 -2.35
C LEU A 103 -2.62 -6.77 -1.39
N ALA A 104 -1.35 -6.92 -1.03
CA ALA A 104 -0.51 -5.84 -0.53
C ALA A 104 0.43 -5.28 -1.60
N ASN A 105 0.55 -5.98 -2.74
CA ASN A 105 1.35 -5.55 -3.87
C ASN A 105 0.60 -4.50 -4.72
N LYS A 106 1.24 -3.35 -4.94
CA LYS A 106 0.67 -2.24 -5.70
C LYS A 106 0.68 -2.47 -7.21
N GLY A 107 1.63 -3.25 -7.73
CA GLY A 107 1.88 -3.39 -9.17
C GLY A 107 0.64 -3.83 -9.96
N PRO A 108 0.03 -4.99 -9.62
CA PRO A 108 -1.15 -5.48 -10.32
C PRO A 108 -2.32 -4.48 -10.29
N VAL A 109 -2.53 -3.82 -9.15
CA VAL A 109 -3.64 -2.86 -8.96
C VAL A 109 -3.40 -1.53 -9.67
N ALA A 110 -2.14 -1.09 -9.77
CA ALA A 110 -1.79 0.19 -10.40
C ALA A 110 -1.69 0.09 -11.93
N GLU A 111 -1.18 -1.02 -12.46
CA GLU A 111 -0.87 -1.15 -13.89
C GLU A 111 -1.87 -2.01 -14.66
N ARG A 112 -2.52 -2.96 -14.00
CA ARG A 112 -3.39 -3.97 -14.63
C ARG A 112 -4.77 -4.04 -13.98
N TYR A 113 -5.26 -2.89 -13.50
CA TYR A 113 -6.52 -2.77 -12.77
C TYR A 113 -7.70 -3.37 -13.54
N GLU A 114 -7.89 -2.98 -14.81
CA GLU A 114 -9.02 -3.43 -15.62
C GLU A 114 -8.96 -4.93 -15.89
N GLU A 115 -7.76 -5.48 -16.09
CA GLU A 115 -7.56 -6.93 -16.27
C GLU A 115 -7.89 -7.70 -14.99
N LEU A 116 -7.50 -7.18 -13.81
CA LEU A 116 -7.90 -7.76 -12.53
C LEU A 116 -9.43 -7.77 -12.36
N ARG A 117 -10.10 -6.67 -12.70
CA ARG A 117 -11.57 -6.60 -12.61
C ARG A 117 -12.27 -7.52 -13.59
N ALA A 118 -11.72 -7.70 -14.78
CA ALA A 118 -12.24 -8.66 -15.75
C ALA A 118 -12.12 -10.11 -15.23
N LEU A 119 -10.97 -10.48 -14.65
CA LEU A 119 -10.76 -11.79 -14.04
C LEU A 119 -11.70 -12.02 -12.84
N GLU A 120 -11.85 -11.01 -11.98
CA GLU A 120 -12.77 -11.07 -10.83
C GLU A 120 -14.22 -11.31 -11.28
N ALA A 121 -14.67 -10.67 -12.36
CA ALA A 121 -16.03 -10.82 -12.87
C ALA A 121 -16.33 -12.23 -13.42
N GLU A 122 -15.32 -13.01 -13.77
CA GLU A 122 -15.43 -14.39 -14.26
C GLU A 122 -15.28 -15.44 -13.15
N SER A 123 -14.89 -15.03 -11.94
CA SER A 123 -14.63 -15.90 -10.79
C SER A 123 -15.76 -15.87 -9.78
N ALA A 124 -15.93 -16.93 -8.99
CA ALA A 124 -16.69 -16.87 -7.73
C ALA A 124 -15.92 -16.13 -6.61
N GLY A 125 -14.61 -15.99 -6.78
CA GLY A 125 -13.72 -15.24 -5.90
C GLY A 125 -13.96 -13.73 -5.94
N SER A 126 -13.22 -13.01 -5.11
CA SER A 126 -13.27 -11.54 -5.04
C SER A 126 -11.90 -11.00 -4.69
N ILE A 127 -11.63 -9.77 -5.11
CA ILE A 127 -10.36 -9.09 -4.92
C ILE A 127 -10.53 -7.96 -3.89
N ARG A 128 -9.61 -7.90 -2.94
CA ARG A 128 -9.44 -6.78 -2.01
C ARG A 128 -7.98 -6.32 -1.99
N PHE A 129 -7.72 -5.04 -1.71
CA PHE A 129 -6.36 -4.46 -1.81
C PHE A 129 -6.16 -3.18 -0.98
N GLU A 130 -6.83 -3.02 0.16
CA GLU A 130 -6.69 -1.89 1.08
C GLU A 130 -5.22 -1.62 1.44
N ALA A 131 -4.44 -2.68 1.67
CA ALA A 131 -3.04 -2.58 2.06
C ALA A 131 -2.14 -1.91 1.01
N THR A 132 -2.59 -1.79 -0.25
CA THR A 132 -1.85 -1.12 -1.33
C THR A 132 -1.80 0.41 -1.17
N VAL A 133 -2.73 1.00 -0.40
CA VAL A 133 -2.83 2.45 -0.23
C VAL A 133 -3.00 2.82 1.25
N GLY A 134 -1.98 3.46 1.83
CA GLY A 134 -2.09 4.05 3.17
C GLY A 134 -1.84 3.10 4.35
N GLY A 135 -1.33 1.89 4.11
CA GLY A 135 -0.96 0.96 5.17
C GLY A 135 -2.18 0.50 5.96
N ALA A 136 -2.24 0.81 7.26
CA ALA A 136 -3.39 0.44 8.12
C ALA A 136 -4.57 1.42 8.04
N ILE A 137 -4.45 2.51 7.28
CA ILE A 137 -5.49 3.54 7.20
C ILE A 137 -6.61 3.00 6.29
N PRO A 138 -7.88 2.94 6.74
CA PRO A 138 -8.98 2.51 5.89
C PRO A 138 -9.33 3.61 4.89
N ILE A 139 -8.90 3.45 3.64
CA ILE A 139 -9.10 4.45 2.58
C ILE A 139 -10.08 3.91 1.55
N LEU A 140 -9.78 2.77 0.95
CA LEU A 140 -10.58 2.14 -0.10
C LEU A 140 -11.93 1.69 0.45
N SER A 141 -11.94 1.05 1.63
CA SER A 141 -13.17 0.71 2.34
C SER A 141 -14.03 1.93 2.66
N THR A 142 -13.42 3.05 3.06
CA THR A 142 -14.16 4.30 3.32
C THR A 142 -14.78 4.87 2.04
N ILE A 143 -14.09 4.76 0.89
CA ILE A 143 -14.62 5.17 -0.42
C ILE A 143 -15.78 4.27 -0.84
N GLU A 144 -15.63 2.94 -0.69
CA GLU A 144 -16.67 1.94 -0.95
C GLU A 144 -17.92 2.20 -0.10
N ASP A 145 -17.75 2.35 1.22
CA ASP A 145 -18.83 2.61 2.18
C ASP A 145 -19.53 3.97 1.93
N SER A 146 -18.80 4.95 1.36
CA SER A 146 -19.33 6.26 0.97
C SER A 146 -19.98 6.27 -0.42
N THR A 147 -19.92 5.15 -1.16
CA THR A 147 -20.21 5.04 -2.60
C THR A 147 -19.21 5.86 -3.45
N PRO A 148 -18.40 5.22 -4.32
CA PRO A 148 -17.36 5.92 -5.10
C PRO A 148 -17.88 7.16 -5.83
N GLU A 149 -19.09 7.13 -6.40
CA GLU A 149 -19.70 8.25 -7.10
C GLU A 149 -19.88 9.48 -6.22
N ALA A 150 -20.10 9.32 -4.91
CA ALA A 150 -20.25 10.46 -3.99
C ALA A 150 -18.91 11.15 -3.69
N VAL A 151 -17.79 10.46 -3.91
CA VAL A 151 -16.44 11.01 -3.71
C VAL A 151 -16.03 11.84 -4.93
N THR A 152 -15.70 13.11 -4.72
CA THR A 152 -15.31 14.04 -5.79
C THR A 152 -13.80 14.14 -5.98
N ALA A 153 -13.03 13.97 -4.89
CA ALA A 153 -11.58 13.99 -4.92
C ALA A 153 -11.03 13.25 -3.69
N VAL A 154 -9.85 12.68 -3.82
CA VAL A 154 -9.06 12.15 -2.71
C VAL A 154 -7.72 12.86 -2.70
N ARG A 155 -7.34 13.47 -1.57
CA ARG A 155 -6.08 14.20 -1.38
C ARG A 155 -5.33 13.64 -0.20
N GLY A 156 -4.01 13.74 -0.17
CA GLY A 156 -3.30 13.26 1.01
C GLY A 156 -1.79 13.31 0.94
N VAL A 157 -1.21 13.06 2.11
CA VAL A 157 0.21 12.79 2.29
C VAL A 157 0.33 11.29 2.49
N LEU A 158 0.74 10.57 1.43
CA LEU A 158 0.79 9.11 1.42
C LEU A 158 2.20 8.53 1.28
N ASN A 159 3.24 9.36 1.44
CA ASN A 159 4.64 8.94 1.47
C ASN A 159 5.32 9.42 2.77
N GLY A 160 5.68 8.48 3.64
CA GLY A 160 6.23 8.77 4.97
C GLY A 160 7.65 9.36 4.91
N THR A 161 8.48 8.88 3.99
CA THR A 161 9.87 9.34 3.79
C THR A 161 9.91 10.80 3.37
N ALA A 162 9.18 11.16 2.30
CA ALA A 162 9.09 12.53 1.82
C ALA A 162 8.47 13.47 2.86
N ASN A 163 7.46 13.00 3.60
CA ASN A 163 6.85 13.79 4.68
C ASN A 163 7.82 14.04 5.83
N PHE A 164 8.62 13.03 6.20
CA PHE A 164 9.66 13.16 7.21
C PHE A 164 10.69 14.21 6.78
N ILE A 165 11.20 14.11 5.56
CA ILE A 165 12.20 15.05 5.03
C ILE A 165 11.66 16.49 5.03
N LEU A 166 10.49 16.74 4.44
CA LEU A 166 9.90 18.09 4.41
C LEU A 166 9.61 18.64 5.81
N THR A 167 9.16 17.79 6.74
CA THR A 167 8.92 18.19 8.13
C THR A 167 10.23 18.58 8.83
N ARG A 168 11.29 17.80 8.66
CA ARG A 168 12.60 18.02 9.28
C ARG A 168 13.28 19.27 8.72
N MET A 169 13.27 19.43 7.39
CA MET A 169 13.78 20.64 6.74
C MET A 169 13.08 21.89 7.27
N ALA A 170 11.75 21.87 7.38
CA ALA A 170 10.97 23.01 7.88
C ALA A 170 11.21 23.31 9.37
N ALA A 171 11.42 22.28 10.19
CA ALA A 171 11.62 22.45 11.64
C ALA A 171 13.03 22.97 11.98
N GLU A 172 14.04 22.59 11.20
CA GLU A 172 15.45 22.85 11.53
C GLU A 172 16.13 23.83 10.58
N GLY A 173 15.47 24.24 9.50
CA GLY A 173 16.05 25.14 8.49
C GLY A 173 17.23 24.50 7.76
N LEU A 174 17.19 23.17 7.58
CA LEU A 174 18.27 22.38 6.98
C LEU A 174 18.00 22.11 5.50
N ASP A 175 19.07 21.99 4.73
CA ASP A 175 19.01 21.65 3.31
C ASP A 175 18.63 20.17 3.10
N TYR A 176 18.03 19.90 1.94
CA TYR A 176 17.51 18.58 1.55
C TYR A 176 18.56 17.46 1.70
N GLU A 177 19.78 17.68 1.21
CA GLU A 177 20.85 16.66 1.22
C GLU A 177 21.22 16.21 2.64
N HIS A 178 21.23 17.15 3.59
CA HIS A 178 21.55 16.84 4.99
C HIS A 178 20.44 16.03 5.64
N VAL A 179 19.19 16.46 5.46
CA VAL A 179 18.03 15.76 6.02
C VAL A 179 17.82 14.39 5.40
N LEU A 180 18.13 14.23 4.11
CA LEU A 180 18.08 12.91 3.46
C LEU A 180 19.10 11.95 4.08
N ALA A 181 20.33 12.40 4.33
CA ALA A 181 21.34 11.59 5.01
C ALA A 181 20.90 11.18 6.42
N GLU A 182 20.31 12.10 7.20
CA GLU A 182 19.72 11.77 8.51
C GLU A 182 18.59 10.74 8.38
N ALA A 183 17.72 10.88 7.38
CA ALA A 183 16.63 9.94 7.14
C ALA A 183 17.16 8.53 6.84
N GLN A 184 18.27 8.41 6.11
CA GLN A 184 18.95 7.14 5.83
C GLN A 184 19.58 6.54 7.10
N ASP A 185 20.26 7.35 7.91
CA ASP A 185 20.88 6.91 9.17
C ASP A 185 19.82 6.41 10.18
N LEU A 186 18.64 7.02 10.18
CA LEU A 186 17.50 6.62 11.03
C LEU A 186 16.70 5.43 10.45
N GLY A 187 17.04 4.95 9.25
CA GLY A 187 16.30 3.89 8.56
C GLY A 187 14.90 4.30 8.08
N VAL A 188 14.65 5.62 7.98
CA VAL A 188 13.41 6.16 7.40
C VAL A 188 13.46 6.14 5.87
N ALA A 189 14.64 6.34 5.28
CA ALA A 189 14.87 6.26 3.85
C ALA A 189 15.83 5.12 3.53
N GLU A 190 15.63 4.44 2.40
CA GLU A 190 16.57 3.45 1.91
C GLU A 190 17.84 4.08 1.30
N ALA A 191 18.85 3.26 1.00
CA ALA A 191 20.08 3.71 0.35
C ALA A 191 19.81 4.37 -1.01
N ASP A 192 18.83 3.84 -1.76
CA ASP A 192 18.26 4.49 -2.93
C ASP A 192 16.83 4.97 -2.61
N PRO A 193 16.65 6.26 -2.25
CA PRO A 193 15.35 6.81 -1.87
C PRO A 193 14.55 7.31 -3.07
N THR A 194 15.01 7.10 -4.31
CA THR A 194 14.49 7.76 -5.52
C THR A 194 12.97 7.63 -5.61
N PHE A 195 12.45 6.41 -5.44
CA PHE A 195 11.03 6.08 -5.53
C PHE A 195 10.13 6.85 -4.54
N ASP A 196 10.68 7.27 -3.40
CA ASP A 196 9.98 8.08 -2.41
C ASP A 196 10.06 9.58 -2.73
N VAL A 197 11.27 10.07 -3.02
CA VAL A 197 11.56 11.51 -3.08
C VAL A 197 11.22 12.13 -4.42
N ASP A 198 11.16 11.34 -5.49
CA ASP A 198 10.66 11.78 -6.81
C ASP A 198 9.12 11.80 -6.88
N GLY A 199 8.45 11.19 -5.89
CA GLY A 199 6.99 11.15 -5.78
C GLY A 199 6.33 9.93 -6.43
N THR A 200 7.09 8.97 -6.97
CA THR A 200 6.55 7.80 -7.69
C THR A 200 5.72 6.88 -6.80
N ASP A 201 6.16 6.58 -5.57
CA ASP A 201 5.37 5.78 -4.62
C ASP A 201 4.02 6.45 -4.31
N ALA A 202 4.01 7.77 -4.10
CA ALA A 202 2.78 8.52 -3.91
C ALA A 202 1.92 8.47 -5.18
N ALA A 203 2.51 8.66 -6.37
CA ALA A 203 1.79 8.63 -7.63
C ALA A 203 1.08 7.29 -7.87
N LEU A 204 1.74 6.16 -7.63
CA LEU A 204 1.13 4.83 -7.72
C LEU A 204 -0.09 4.68 -6.80
N LYS A 205 0.02 5.12 -5.54
CA LYS A 205 -1.08 5.10 -4.59
C LYS A 205 -2.27 5.94 -5.07
N PHE A 206 -2.01 7.11 -5.67
CA PHE A 206 -3.08 7.95 -6.22
C PHE A 206 -3.63 7.46 -7.56
N VAL A 207 -2.86 6.72 -8.36
CA VAL A 207 -3.36 6.00 -9.54
C VAL A 207 -4.35 4.91 -9.12
N ILE A 208 -4.00 4.10 -8.12
CA ILE A 208 -4.92 3.10 -7.55
C ILE A 208 -6.22 3.78 -7.09
N LEU A 209 -6.12 4.90 -6.37
CA LEU A 209 -7.30 5.65 -5.93
C LEU A 209 -8.12 6.19 -7.11
N ALA A 210 -7.49 6.73 -8.16
CA ALA A 210 -8.20 7.25 -9.33
C ALA A 210 -8.92 6.13 -10.10
N ASN A 211 -8.29 4.96 -10.23
CA ASN A 211 -8.90 3.77 -10.81
C ASN A 211 -10.10 3.29 -9.97
N VAL A 212 -10.02 3.32 -8.64
CA VAL A 212 -11.18 3.00 -7.78
C VAL A 212 -12.32 4.01 -7.94
N LEU A 213 -12.02 5.30 -8.14
CA LEU A 213 -13.04 6.33 -8.33
C LEU A 213 -13.72 6.28 -9.71
N SER A 214 -13.00 5.78 -10.72
CA SER A 214 -13.38 5.87 -12.13
C SER A 214 -13.66 4.51 -12.77
N ASP A 215 -13.46 3.44 -12.01
CA ASP A 215 -13.50 2.05 -12.46
C ASP A 215 -12.49 1.74 -13.59
N GLY A 216 -11.25 2.21 -13.41
CA GLY A 216 -10.15 2.06 -14.38
C GLY A 216 -9.79 3.35 -15.10
N GLY A 217 -9.02 3.22 -16.19
CA GLY A 217 -8.64 4.32 -17.08
C GLY A 217 -7.40 5.15 -16.70
N PHE A 218 -6.68 4.83 -15.63
CA PHE A 218 -5.45 5.54 -15.24
C PHE A 218 -4.25 4.59 -15.08
N ALA A 219 -3.12 5.00 -15.65
CA ALA A 219 -1.80 4.45 -15.42
C ALA A 219 -0.86 5.49 -14.79
N LEU A 220 0.32 5.05 -14.36
CA LEU A 220 1.35 5.95 -13.80
C LEU A 220 1.77 7.04 -14.79
N GLU A 221 1.78 6.73 -16.08
CA GLU A 221 2.13 7.67 -17.17
C GLU A 221 1.13 8.83 -17.31
N ASP A 222 -0.11 8.66 -16.84
CA ASP A 222 -1.14 9.69 -16.85
C ASP A 222 -1.00 10.66 -15.65
N ALA A 223 -0.18 10.32 -14.66
CA ALA A 223 0.01 11.13 -13.48
C ALA A 223 1.00 12.28 -13.73
N THR A 224 0.65 13.49 -13.28
CA THR A 224 1.63 14.58 -13.19
C THR A 224 2.38 14.49 -11.87
N VAL A 225 3.69 14.23 -11.92
CA VAL A 225 4.51 13.98 -10.72
C VAL A 225 5.64 15.00 -10.61
N GLU A 226 5.75 15.63 -9.45
CA GLU A 226 6.87 16.47 -9.05
C GLU A 226 7.36 16.02 -7.66
N GLY A 227 8.65 15.74 -7.53
CA GLY A 227 9.27 15.31 -6.28
C GLY A 227 9.60 16.46 -5.32
N ILE A 228 10.28 16.12 -4.23
CA ILE A 228 10.68 17.09 -3.18
C ILE A 228 12.12 17.58 -3.28
N GLN A 229 12.92 16.97 -4.16
CA GLN A 229 14.38 17.16 -4.23
C GLN A 229 14.81 18.62 -4.47
N ASN A 230 13.99 19.39 -5.19
CA ASN A 230 14.31 20.76 -5.60
C ASN A 230 13.69 21.83 -4.69
N ILE A 231 13.13 21.45 -3.53
CA ILE A 231 12.56 22.41 -2.59
C ILE A 231 13.68 23.02 -1.73
N PRO A 232 13.99 24.32 -1.89
CA PRO A 232 15.00 24.96 -1.06
C PRO A 232 14.46 25.22 0.35
N GLY A 233 15.34 25.21 1.36
CA GLY A 233 14.97 25.56 2.75
C GLY A 233 14.28 26.92 2.86
N SER A 234 14.72 27.90 2.07
CA SER A 234 14.11 29.24 2.02
C SER A 234 12.63 29.24 1.59
N ALA A 235 12.18 28.27 0.78
CA ALA A 235 10.77 28.15 0.43
C ALA A 235 9.93 27.66 1.63
N LEU A 236 10.50 26.83 2.50
CA LEU A 236 9.87 26.38 3.73
C LEU A 236 9.80 27.50 4.77
N ASP A 237 10.89 28.29 4.89
CA ASP A 237 10.93 29.46 5.78
C ASP A 237 9.86 30.49 5.39
N LEU A 238 9.78 30.83 4.09
CA LEU A 238 8.76 31.75 3.57
C LEU A 238 7.34 31.20 3.76
N ALA A 239 7.13 29.88 3.61
CA ALA A 239 5.84 29.27 3.87
C ALA A 239 5.44 29.44 5.34
N ALA A 240 6.38 29.22 6.27
CA ALA A 240 6.14 29.35 7.71
C ALA A 240 5.81 30.79 8.12
N GLU A 241 6.47 31.79 7.52
CA GLU A 241 6.14 33.22 7.73
C GLU A 241 4.68 33.55 7.37
N ASP A 242 4.11 32.84 6.40
CA ASP A 242 2.71 32.96 5.95
C ASP A 242 1.73 32.03 6.70
N GLY A 243 2.17 31.34 7.76
CA GLY A 243 1.36 30.38 8.52
C GLY A 243 1.00 29.11 7.72
N ARG A 244 1.91 28.71 6.82
CA ARG A 244 1.77 27.55 5.93
C ARG A 244 3.01 26.65 6.03
N THR A 245 2.87 25.45 5.51
CA THR A 245 3.98 24.51 5.34
C THR A 245 3.90 23.85 3.97
N ILE A 246 4.97 23.18 3.54
CA ILE A 246 4.99 22.45 2.27
C ILE A 246 4.89 20.95 2.57
N ARG A 247 4.00 20.27 1.84
CA ARG A 247 3.85 18.81 1.89
C ARG A 247 3.82 18.25 0.48
N LEU A 248 4.32 17.02 0.30
CA LEU A 248 4.08 16.25 -0.93
C LEU A 248 2.63 15.79 -0.91
N ILE A 249 1.77 16.49 -1.64
CA ILE A 249 0.34 16.20 -1.71
C ILE A 249 0.05 15.49 -3.03
N GLY A 250 -0.53 14.31 -2.93
CA GLY A 250 -1.22 13.72 -4.06
C GLY A 250 -2.70 14.07 -4.08
N GLU A 251 -3.27 14.09 -5.27
CA GLU A 251 -4.68 14.31 -5.57
C GLU A 251 -5.11 13.33 -6.65
N ALA A 252 -6.14 12.55 -6.37
CA ALA A 252 -6.85 11.72 -7.33
C ALA A 252 -8.27 12.25 -7.53
N THR A 253 -8.64 12.41 -8.79
CA THR A 253 -9.98 12.76 -9.24
C THR A 253 -10.35 11.86 -10.42
N ARG A 254 -11.59 11.96 -10.92
CA ARG A 254 -11.98 11.30 -12.18
C ARG A 254 -11.35 11.92 -13.42
N ASP A 255 -10.73 13.09 -13.29
CA ASP A 255 -10.11 13.82 -14.39
C ASP A 255 -8.59 13.64 -14.44
N GLY A 256 -7.99 12.98 -13.44
CA GLY A 256 -6.55 12.76 -13.38
C GLY A 256 -5.95 12.65 -11.99
N VAL A 257 -4.65 12.36 -12.01
CA VAL A 257 -3.78 12.20 -10.84
C VAL A 257 -2.69 13.26 -10.87
N ARG A 258 -2.44 13.90 -9.72
CA ARG A 258 -1.35 14.87 -9.55
C ARG A 258 -0.66 14.64 -8.22
N VAL A 259 0.66 14.59 -8.23
CA VAL A 259 1.50 14.53 -7.04
C VAL A 259 2.52 15.66 -7.12
N GLY A 260 2.63 16.45 -6.06
CA GLY A 260 3.67 17.47 -5.99
C GLY A 260 3.72 18.23 -4.67
N PRO A 261 4.79 19.00 -4.43
CA PRO A 261 4.87 19.89 -3.29
C PRO A 261 3.76 20.94 -3.32
N ARG A 262 3.00 21.07 -2.24
CA ARG A 262 1.91 22.05 -2.10
C ARG A 262 2.02 22.80 -0.78
N LEU A 263 1.71 24.10 -0.83
CA LEU A 263 1.50 24.91 0.36
C LEU A 263 0.17 24.51 1.02
N VAL A 264 0.24 24.12 2.29
CA VAL A 264 -0.93 23.80 3.12
C VAL A 264 -0.91 24.67 4.39
N PRO A 265 -2.06 25.11 4.91
CA PRO A 265 -2.10 25.82 6.19
C PRO A 265 -1.55 24.94 7.31
N GLU A 266 -0.76 25.49 8.22
CA GLU A 266 -0.15 24.73 9.33
C GLU A 266 -1.19 24.09 10.25
N ASN A 267 -2.35 24.73 10.41
CA ASN A 267 -3.45 24.23 11.22
C ASN A 267 -4.43 23.32 10.44
N SER A 268 -4.10 22.95 9.21
CA SER A 268 -4.93 22.02 8.41
C SER A 268 -4.63 20.57 8.76
N ALA A 269 -5.60 19.68 8.56
CA ALA A 269 -5.39 18.25 8.77
C ALA A 269 -4.27 17.69 7.89
N LEU A 270 -4.09 18.22 6.67
CA LEU A 270 -3.03 17.80 5.74
C LEU A 270 -1.61 18.16 6.19
N ALA A 271 -1.44 19.03 7.19
CA ALA A 271 -0.14 19.40 7.73
C ALA A 271 0.44 18.35 8.70
N VAL A 272 0.20 17.05 8.45
CA VAL A 272 0.77 15.96 9.26
C VAL A 272 2.29 15.98 9.23
N THR A 273 2.91 15.45 10.28
CA THR A 273 4.36 15.51 10.51
C THR A 273 4.97 14.12 10.64
N GLY A 274 6.29 14.05 10.45
CA GLY A 274 7.06 12.80 10.58
C GLY A 274 6.68 11.80 9.49
N THR A 275 6.54 10.53 9.88
CA THR A 275 6.21 9.43 8.95
C THR A 275 4.72 9.09 8.91
N ARG A 276 3.85 9.93 9.52
CA ARG A 276 2.41 9.70 9.49
C ARG A 276 1.86 10.01 8.09
N ASN A 277 0.89 9.21 7.69
CA ASN A 277 0.10 9.43 6.50
C ASN A 277 -1.27 10.02 6.87
N ILE A 278 -1.85 10.75 5.94
CA ILE A 278 -3.24 11.22 6.02
C ILE A 278 -3.88 11.24 4.64
N VAL A 279 -5.16 10.89 4.60
CA VAL A 279 -6.01 11.11 3.45
C VAL A 279 -7.19 12.00 3.82
N GLN A 280 -7.58 12.84 2.87
CA GLN A 280 -8.76 13.69 2.86
C GLN A 280 -9.63 13.22 1.70
N ILE A 281 -10.81 12.69 2.01
CA ILE A 281 -11.81 12.23 1.04
C ILE A 281 -12.87 13.32 0.95
N GLU A 282 -12.94 13.99 -0.21
CA GLU A 282 -13.96 15.00 -0.48
C GLU A 282 -15.22 14.33 -1.03
N THR A 283 -16.36 14.61 -0.42
CA THR A 283 -17.65 14.03 -0.79
C THR A 283 -18.64 15.13 -1.19
N ARG A 284 -19.64 14.78 -2.02
CA ARG A 284 -20.70 15.71 -2.43
C ARG A 284 -21.54 16.27 -1.28
N HIS A 285 -21.69 15.51 -0.20
CA HIS A 285 -22.69 15.79 0.85
C HIS A 285 -22.15 15.75 2.28
N ALA A 286 -21.13 14.94 2.58
CA ALA A 286 -20.54 14.85 3.92
C ALA A 286 -19.37 15.82 4.12
N GLY A 287 -19.03 16.63 3.10
CA GLY A 287 -17.83 17.45 3.11
C GLY A 287 -16.56 16.59 3.08
N SER A 288 -15.55 17.00 3.83
CA SER A 288 -14.23 16.37 3.84
C SER A 288 -14.08 15.41 5.01
N LEU A 289 -13.86 14.13 4.71
CA LEU A 289 -13.52 13.11 5.70
C LEU A 289 -11.98 12.99 5.79
N HIS A 290 -11.44 12.92 7.00
CA HIS A 290 -10.00 12.81 7.21
C HIS A 290 -9.67 11.56 8.01
N THR A 291 -8.76 10.73 7.50
CA THR A 291 -8.24 9.56 8.22
C THR A 291 -6.71 9.58 8.19
N SER A 292 -6.09 9.39 9.38
CA SER A 292 -4.64 9.45 9.55
C SER A 292 -4.14 8.31 10.42
N GLY A 293 -2.97 7.80 10.07
CA GLY A 293 -2.34 6.67 10.75
C GLY A 293 -0.92 6.48 10.25
N ARG A 294 -0.42 5.27 10.46
CA ARG A 294 0.86 4.83 9.89
C ARG A 294 0.63 4.28 8.49
N GLY A 295 1.44 4.76 7.55
CA GLY A 295 1.31 4.46 6.12
C GLY A 295 2.11 3.28 5.60
N ALA A 296 2.92 2.67 6.46
CA ALA A 296 3.83 1.58 6.16
C ALA A 296 4.20 0.83 7.45
N GLY A 297 4.80 -0.35 7.29
CA GLY A 297 5.17 -1.25 8.38
C GLY A 297 4.52 -2.63 8.21
N GLY A 298 5.20 -3.68 8.66
CA GLY A 298 4.72 -5.06 8.55
C GLY A 298 3.37 -5.26 9.25
N PRO A 299 3.26 -5.01 10.57
CA PRO A 299 2.01 -5.15 11.32
C PRO A 299 0.88 -4.23 10.84
N GLU A 300 1.21 -3.00 10.46
CA GLU A 300 0.26 -2.03 9.92
C GLU A 300 -0.35 -2.50 8.59
N THR A 301 0.49 -2.98 7.66
CA THR A 301 0.03 -3.50 6.36
C THR A 301 -0.73 -4.81 6.55
N ALA A 302 -0.27 -5.68 7.44
CA ALA A 302 -0.95 -6.93 7.77
C ALA A 302 -2.35 -6.69 8.37
N THR A 303 -2.53 -5.62 9.16
CA THR A 303 -3.83 -5.20 9.68
C THR A 303 -4.82 -4.90 8.55
N ALA A 304 -4.39 -4.20 7.50
CA ALA A 304 -5.25 -3.92 6.35
C ALA A 304 -5.56 -5.20 5.55
N VAL A 305 -4.56 -6.05 5.29
CA VAL A 305 -4.76 -7.36 4.63
C VAL A 305 -5.79 -8.19 5.39
N LEU A 306 -5.62 -8.39 6.69
CA LEU A 306 -6.51 -9.23 7.49
C LEU A 306 -7.91 -8.62 7.65
N SER A 307 -8.01 -7.28 7.67
CA SER A 307 -9.31 -6.59 7.61
C SER A 307 -10.03 -6.84 6.30
N ASP A 308 -9.31 -6.84 5.18
CA ASP A 308 -9.84 -7.18 3.86
C ASP A 308 -10.30 -8.63 3.78
N VAL A 309 -9.52 -9.57 4.33
CA VAL A 309 -9.92 -10.99 4.45
C VAL A 309 -11.25 -11.08 5.20
N GLY A 310 -11.41 -10.35 6.31
CA GLY A 310 -12.66 -10.31 7.09
C GLY A 310 -13.86 -9.67 6.37
N ARG A 311 -13.64 -8.94 5.26
CA ARG A 311 -14.67 -8.32 4.42
C ARG A 311 -15.06 -9.16 3.20
N LEU A 312 -14.40 -10.30 2.98
CA LEU A 312 -14.72 -11.19 1.87
C LEU A 312 -16.06 -11.91 2.09
N PRO A 313 -16.87 -12.09 1.03
CA PRO A 313 -18.09 -12.89 1.11
C PRO A 313 -17.73 -14.39 1.27
N PRO A 314 -18.69 -15.24 1.66
CA PRO A 314 -18.52 -16.69 1.52
C PRO A 314 -18.45 -17.11 0.05
N LEU A 315 -17.60 -18.10 -0.26
CA LEU A 315 -17.60 -18.86 -1.53
C LEU A 315 -18.75 -19.87 -1.58
#